data_AF-A0A554JTM1-F1
#
_entry.id   AF-A0A554JTM1-F1
#
_cell.length_a   1.000
_cell.length_b   1.000
_cell.length_c   1.000
_cell.angle_alpha   90.00
_cell.angle_beta   90.00
_cell.angle_gamma   90.00
#
_symmetry.space_group_name_H-M   'P 1'
#
loop_
_entity.id
_entity.type
_entity.pdbx_description
1 polymer ?
#
loop_
_entity_poly.entity_id
_entity_poly.type
_entity_poly.pdbx_seq_one_letter_code
_entity_poly.pdbx_strand_id
1 'polypeptide(L)'
;MNEFGTIHKLPVYTADIDVRDKRVLLRVDFNVPTQGGAVTDDFRIIKTLPLLKALIDRGAHVLVLSHLTEKKEHRSFIPLLAELERICGMKFLFANTVEAAKDHLLGSPLVLFENLRAFAGEEINDAAFAKEIASLGDLYINEDFSQSHRSYATIMTLPRLVPSYAGPLFFEETKKLGEVLEPEHPSMLIVGGAKFKTKVGILERFLEKADSLFVGGALANTFLAARGYSLGASLVESDAMEHIREKFLSQDKVLLPLDIRTGDNTVRRVEDIQIADLIYD
;
A
#
# COMPACT_ATOMS: atom_id res chain seq x y z
N MET A 1 3.17 -29.69 2.59
CA MET A 1 1.84 -29.17 2.96
C MET A 1 2.05 -28.00 3.92
N ASN A 2 2.03 -26.76 3.42
CA ASN A 2 1.86 -25.58 4.25
C ASN A 2 0.55 -24.92 3.77
N GLU A 3 -0.55 -25.26 4.43
CA GLU A 3 -1.92 -24.77 4.17
C GLU A 3 -2.14 -23.35 4.72
N PHE A 4 -1.18 -22.45 4.54
CA PHE A 4 -1.37 -21.03 4.87
C PHE A 4 -1.69 -20.28 3.58
N GLY A 5 -2.94 -20.42 3.13
CA GLY A 5 -3.48 -19.84 1.90
C GLY A 5 -3.26 -18.33 1.77
N THR A 6 -2.74 -17.93 0.62
CA THR A 6 -2.53 -16.54 0.17
C THR A 6 -3.85 -15.76 0.12
N ILE A 7 -3.86 -14.53 0.65
CA ILE A 7 -4.97 -13.55 0.59
C ILE A 7 -5.37 -13.21 -0.86
N HIS A 8 -4.50 -13.50 -1.84
CA HIS A 8 -4.69 -13.26 -3.29
C HIS A 8 -5.83 -14.04 -3.96
N LYS A 9 -6.72 -14.70 -3.21
CA LYS A 9 -7.83 -15.51 -3.76
C LYS A 9 -9.21 -15.15 -3.19
N LEU A 10 -9.36 -13.99 -2.53
CA LEU A 10 -10.70 -13.54 -2.15
C LEU A 10 -11.56 -13.34 -3.42
N PRO A 11 -12.79 -13.87 -3.46
CA PRO A 11 -13.73 -13.51 -4.53
C PRO A 11 -13.96 -12.00 -4.53
N VAL A 12 -14.21 -11.43 -5.70
CA VAL A 12 -14.50 -10.00 -5.81
C VAL A 12 -15.89 -9.73 -5.27
N TYR A 13 -16.04 -8.65 -4.51
CA TYR A 13 -17.35 -8.16 -4.11
C TYR A 13 -18.07 -7.59 -5.33
N THR A 14 -19.24 -8.12 -5.61
CA THR A 14 -20.12 -7.71 -6.70
C THR A 14 -21.50 -7.35 -6.16
N ALA A 15 -22.24 -6.52 -6.90
CA ALA A 15 -23.52 -5.98 -6.44
C ALA A 15 -24.64 -7.03 -6.27
N ASP A 16 -24.47 -8.24 -6.79
CA ASP A 16 -25.38 -9.37 -6.61
C ASP A 16 -25.23 -10.06 -5.24
N ILE A 17 -24.13 -9.84 -4.52
CA ILE A 17 -23.97 -10.34 -3.15
C ILE A 17 -24.99 -9.62 -2.27
N ASP A 18 -25.92 -10.36 -1.68
CA ASP A 18 -26.93 -9.80 -0.79
C ASP A 18 -26.31 -9.32 0.53
N VAL A 19 -26.52 -8.03 0.83
CA VAL A 19 -26.03 -7.34 2.02
C VAL A 19 -27.15 -6.72 2.84
N ARG A 20 -28.42 -6.87 2.43
CA ARG A 20 -29.55 -6.25 3.13
C ARG A 20 -29.69 -6.84 4.53
N ASP A 21 -29.82 -5.96 5.53
CA ASP A 21 -29.92 -6.29 6.95
C ASP A 21 -28.71 -7.07 7.50
N LYS A 22 -27.60 -7.14 6.74
CA LYS A 22 -26.37 -7.81 7.16
C LYS A 22 -25.37 -6.81 7.75
N ARG A 23 -24.59 -7.30 8.71
CA ARG A 23 -23.45 -6.59 9.30
C ARG A 23 -22.22 -6.83 8.44
N VAL A 24 -21.70 -5.77 7.81
CA VAL A 24 -20.56 -5.83 6.90
C VAL A 24 -19.32 -5.29 7.60
N LEU A 25 -18.31 -6.13 7.76
CA LEU A 25 -16.98 -5.73 8.22
C LEU A 25 -16.21 -5.15 7.04
N LEU A 26 -16.09 -3.83 6.95
CA LEU A 26 -15.44 -3.16 5.83
C LEU A 26 -14.04 -2.68 6.25
N ARG A 27 -12.99 -3.36 5.78
CA ARG A 27 -11.60 -2.97 6.04
C ARG A 27 -11.16 -1.92 5.02
N VAL A 28 -10.79 -0.72 5.49
CA VAL A 28 -10.45 0.44 4.64
C VAL A 28 -9.15 1.10 5.09
N ASP A 29 -8.54 1.89 4.20
CA ASP A 29 -7.36 2.70 4.49
C ASP A 29 -7.74 4.17 4.79
N PHE A 30 -8.10 4.46 6.05
CA PHE A 30 -8.27 5.82 6.56
C PHE A 30 -6.98 6.34 7.23
N ASN A 31 -5.83 5.72 6.91
CA ASN A 31 -4.54 6.19 7.37
C ASN A 31 -4.07 7.38 6.50
N VAL A 32 -4.72 8.54 6.66
CA VAL A 32 -4.44 9.78 5.92
C VAL A 32 -3.53 10.77 6.67
N PRO A 33 -2.67 11.55 6.01
CA PRO A 33 -1.86 12.55 6.70
C PRO A 33 -2.73 13.63 7.36
N THR A 34 -2.30 14.10 8.52
CA THR A 34 -3.04 15.07 9.34
C THR A 34 -2.12 16.16 9.86
N GLN A 35 -2.61 17.38 9.94
CA GLN A 35 -1.90 18.53 10.52
C GLN A 35 -2.86 19.35 11.37
N GLY A 36 -2.55 19.55 12.65
CA GLY A 36 -3.40 20.33 13.57
C GLY A 36 -4.83 19.80 13.70
N GLY A 37 -5.01 18.48 13.61
CA GLY A 37 -6.33 17.83 13.67
C GLY A 37 -7.12 17.81 12.35
N ALA A 38 -6.62 18.44 11.28
CA ALA A 38 -7.23 18.41 9.96
C ALA A 38 -6.57 17.37 9.04
N VAL A 39 -7.34 16.76 8.14
CA VAL A 39 -6.83 15.88 7.08
C VAL A 39 -6.23 16.74 5.96
N THR A 40 -4.98 16.48 5.57
CA THR A 40 -4.29 17.25 4.53
C THR A 40 -4.35 16.61 3.15
N ASP A 41 -4.65 15.31 3.09
CA ASP A 41 -4.91 14.55 1.85
C ASP A 41 -6.02 13.53 2.13
N ASP A 42 -7.20 13.78 1.58
CA ASP A 42 -8.42 12.99 1.77
C ASP A 42 -8.66 11.97 0.65
N PHE A 43 -7.73 11.84 -0.31
CA PHE A 43 -7.90 11.00 -1.50
C PHE A 43 -8.32 9.56 -1.18
N ARG A 44 -7.70 8.95 -0.16
CA ARG A 44 -7.99 7.56 0.26
C ARG A 44 -9.40 7.41 0.82
N ILE A 45 -9.86 8.40 1.59
CA ILE A 45 -11.20 8.42 2.16
C ILE A 45 -12.21 8.57 1.01
N ILE A 46 -12.04 9.57 0.15
CA ILE A 46 -12.92 9.85 -0.99
C ILE A 46 -13.07 8.63 -1.89
N LYS A 47 -11.97 7.94 -2.19
CA LYS A 47 -11.97 6.74 -3.03
C LYS A 47 -12.84 5.61 -2.46
N THR A 48 -12.94 5.50 -1.15
CA THR A 48 -13.71 4.45 -0.45
C THR A 48 -15.22 4.76 -0.41
N LEU A 49 -15.62 6.03 -0.51
CA LEU A 49 -17.01 6.46 -0.35
C LEU A 49 -18.02 5.77 -1.28
N PRO A 50 -17.73 5.49 -2.57
CA PRO A 50 -18.68 4.82 -3.45
C PRO A 50 -19.13 3.46 -2.92
N LEU A 51 -18.20 2.62 -2.43
CA LEU A 51 -18.56 1.33 -1.84
C LEU A 51 -19.34 1.54 -0.53
N LEU A 52 -18.86 2.43 0.33
CA LEU A 52 -19.50 2.68 1.62
C LEU A 52 -20.96 3.11 1.46
N LYS A 53 -21.23 4.07 0.56
CA LYS A 53 -22.58 4.52 0.22
C LYS A 53 -23.42 3.39 -0.38
N ALA A 54 -22.88 2.63 -1.32
CA ALA A 54 -23.58 1.53 -1.95
C ALA A 54 -24.00 0.43 -0.95
N LEU A 55 -23.18 0.14 0.07
CA LEU A 55 -23.52 -0.82 1.12
C LEU A 55 -24.70 -0.29 1.98
N ILE A 56 -24.61 0.96 2.43
CA ILE A 56 -25.64 1.62 3.25
C ILE A 56 -26.97 1.74 2.48
N ASP A 57 -26.94 2.20 1.23
CA ASP A 57 -28.13 2.37 0.37
C ASP A 57 -28.84 1.04 0.11
N ARG A 58 -28.12 -0.08 0.21
CA ARG A 58 -28.65 -1.44 0.05
C ARG A 58 -29.15 -2.05 1.36
N GLY A 59 -29.10 -1.30 2.46
CA GLY A 59 -29.60 -1.70 3.78
C GLY A 59 -28.60 -2.50 4.61
N ALA A 60 -27.30 -2.40 4.33
CA ALA A 60 -26.28 -3.03 5.17
C ALA A 60 -25.99 -2.20 6.43
N HIS A 61 -25.61 -2.88 7.51
CA HIS A 61 -25.03 -2.28 8.71
C HIS A 61 -23.50 -2.37 8.62
N VAL A 62 -22.82 -1.26 8.34
CA VAL A 62 -21.38 -1.28 8.05
C VAL A 62 -20.58 -0.97 9.30
N LEU A 63 -19.68 -1.88 9.70
CA LEU A 63 -18.60 -1.62 10.65
C LEU A 63 -17.32 -1.31 9.87
N VAL A 64 -16.90 -0.05 9.90
CA VAL A 64 -15.66 0.40 9.28
C VAL A 64 -14.48 0.05 10.17
N LEU A 65 -13.57 -0.76 9.63
CA LEU A 65 -12.34 -1.20 10.27
C LEU A 65 -11.15 -0.51 9.60
N SER A 66 -10.38 0.28 10.35
CA SER A 66 -9.20 0.96 9.81
C SER A 66 -8.08 1.08 10.83
N HIS A 67 -6.99 1.70 10.41
CA HIS A 67 -5.78 1.85 11.21
C HIS A 67 -5.21 3.26 11.12
N LEU A 68 -4.48 3.65 12.17
CA LEU A 68 -3.62 4.83 12.21
C LEU A 68 -2.22 4.38 12.61
N THR A 69 -1.19 4.85 11.90
CA THR A 69 0.20 4.56 12.26
C THR A 69 0.65 5.39 13.45
N GLU A 70 1.48 4.81 14.33
CA GLU A 70 1.94 5.38 15.60
C GLU A 70 2.56 6.79 15.54
N LYS A 71 3.04 7.22 14.37
CA LYS A 71 3.59 8.57 14.16
C LYS A 71 2.53 9.66 14.12
N LYS A 72 1.25 9.30 13.98
CA LYS A 72 0.16 10.25 14.17
C LYS A 72 0.01 10.46 15.67
N GLU A 73 -0.16 11.71 16.06
CA GLU A 73 -0.27 12.17 17.46
C GLU A 73 -1.42 11.50 18.25
N HIS A 74 -2.22 10.66 17.60
CA HIS A 74 -3.39 9.99 18.13
C HIS A 74 -3.35 8.49 17.79
N ARG A 75 -3.36 7.65 18.84
CA ARG A 75 -3.65 6.21 18.70
C ARG A 75 -5.14 5.93 18.49
N SER A 76 -5.97 6.97 18.36
CA SER A 76 -7.43 6.88 18.29
C SER A 76 -7.98 7.65 17.09
N PHE A 77 -9.10 7.17 16.53
CA PHE A 77 -9.88 7.92 15.53
C PHE A 77 -10.74 9.04 16.13
N ILE A 78 -10.94 9.10 17.45
CA ILE A 78 -11.78 10.12 18.10
C ILE A 78 -11.43 11.55 17.64
N PRO A 79 -10.16 11.99 17.61
CA PRO A 79 -9.82 13.35 17.20
C PRO A 79 -10.10 13.63 15.72
N LEU A 80 -10.20 12.59 14.88
CA LEU A 80 -10.47 12.70 13.45
C LEU A 80 -11.94 12.49 13.10
N LEU A 81 -12.78 12.07 14.06
CA LEU A 81 -14.16 11.67 13.80
C LEU A 81 -14.96 12.76 13.10
N ALA A 82 -14.92 14.00 13.61
CA ALA A 82 -15.67 15.12 13.04
C ALA A 82 -15.21 15.44 11.59
N GLU A 83 -13.92 15.32 11.33
CA GLU A 83 -13.35 15.57 10.00
C GLU A 83 -13.66 14.44 9.02
N LEU A 84 -13.61 13.18 9.47
CA LEU A 84 -14.05 12.02 8.71
C LEU A 84 -15.54 12.15 8.34
N GLU A 85 -16.40 12.53 9.28
CA GLU A 85 -17.82 12.78 9.01
C GLU A 85 -18.03 13.88 7.98
N ARG A 86 -17.25 14.97 8.07
CA ARG A 86 -17.29 16.09 7.12
C ARG A 86 -16.91 15.66 5.71
N ILE A 87 -15.81 14.91 5.55
CA ILE A 87 -15.32 14.41 4.25
C ILE A 87 -16.30 13.38 3.68
N CYS A 88 -16.75 12.43 4.50
CA CYS A 88 -17.65 11.37 4.09
C CYS A 88 -19.07 11.87 3.77
N GLY A 89 -19.49 12.98 4.39
CA GLY A 89 -20.88 13.45 4.37
C GLY A 89 -21.84 12.49 5.09
N MET A 90 -21.33 11.71 6.04
CA MET A 90 -22.05 10.65 6.75
C MET A 90 -21.67 10.69 8.23
N LYS A 91 -22.64 10.41 9.11
CA LYS A 91 -22.41 10.32 10.56
C LYS A 91 -21.95 8.92 10.94
N PHE A 92 -20.90 8.83 11.75
CA PHE A 92 -20.39 7.57 12.26
C PHE A 92 -20.77 7.45 13.73
N LEU A 93 -21.35 6.32 14.10
CA LEU A 93 -21.41 5.95 15.51
C LEU A 93 -20.07 5.32 15.89
N PHE A 94 -19.33 5.94 16.80
CA PHE A 94 -17.97 5.50 17.14
C PHE A 94 -17.99 4.38 18.19
N ALA A 95 -17.24 3.30 17.96
CA ALA A 95 -17.13 2.16 18.87
C ALA A 95 -15.67 1.93 19.29
N ASN A 96 -15.38 2.11 20.58
CA ASN A 96 -14.04 1.92 21.15
C ASN A 96 -13.76 0.51 21.65
N THR A 97 -14.78 -0.35 21.76
CA THR A 97 -14.65 -1.76 22.15
C THR A 97 -15.53 -2.65 21.28
N VAL A 98 -15.29 -3.97 21.33
CA VAL A 98 -16.08 -4.98 20.62
C VAL A 98 -17.54 -4.97 21.11
N GLU A 99 -17.77 -4.80 22.41
CA GLU A 99 -19.10 -4.71 23.00
C GLU A 99 -19.86 -3.48 22.49
N ALA A 100 -19.21 -2.31 22.50
CA ALA A 100 -19.78 -1.08 21.96
C ALA A 100 -20.13 -1.24 20.48
N ALA A 101 -19.24 -1.86 19.69
CA ALA A 101 -19.50 -2.11 18.27
C ALA A 101 -20.72 -3.01 18.06
N LYS A 102 -20.85 -4.07 18.86
CA LYS A 102 -21.99 -4.99 18.82
C LYS A 102 -23.31 -4.28 19.10
N ASP A 103 -23.35 -3.44 20.14
CA ASP A 103 -24.54 -2.68 20.51
C ASP A 103 -24.88 -1.63 19.45
N HIS A 104 -23.88 -0.90 18.94
CA HIS A 104 -24.05 0.14 17.93
C HIS A 104 -24.59 -0.40 16.60
N LEU A 105 -24.17 -1.61 16.19
CA LEU A 105 -24.64 -2.25 14.97
C LEU A 105 -26.12 -2.65 15.01
N LEU A 106 -26.76 -2.71 16.18
CA LEU A 106 -28.20 -3.00 16.30
C LEU A 106 -29.09 -1.82 15.84
N GLY A 107 -28.57 -0.60 15.88
CA GLY A 107 -29.37 0.61 15.66
C GLY A 107 -28.77 1.61 14.67
N SER A 108 -27.52 1.42 14.24
CA SER A 108 -26.84 2.30 13.29
C SER A 108 -26.51 1.56 11.99
N PRO A 109 -26.75 2.17 10.82
CA PRO A 109 -26.27 1.62 9.55
C PRO A 109 -24.77 1.82 9.34
N LEU A 110 -24.12 2.68 10.15
CA LEU A 110 -22.71 3.03 9.97
C LEU A 110 -22.02 3.23 11.33
N VAL A 111 -21.01 2.40 11.58
CA VAL A 111 -20.21 2.39 12.81
C VAL A 111 -18.73 2.49 12.43
N LEU A 112 -17.98 3.38 13.08
CA LEU A 112 -16.52 3.44 12.98
C LEU A 112 -15.91 2.75 14.19
N PHE A 113 -15.16 1.66 13.94
CA PHE A 113 -14.40 1.02 15.00
C PHE A 113 -13.14 1.81 15.31
N GLU A 114 -12.70 1.75 16.56
CA GLU A 114 -11.42 2.31 16.96
C GLU A 114 -10.27 1.73 16.13
N ASN A 115 -9.18 2.50 16.07
CA ASN A 115 -7.94 2.11 15.42
C ASN A 115 -7.55 0.68 15.78
N LEU A 116 -7.55 -0.21 14.78
CA LEU A 116 -7.24 -1.62 14.98
C LEU A 116 -5.87 -1.84 15.65
N ARG A 117 -4.90 -0.96 15.40
CA ARG A 117 -3.56 -1.05 15.99
C ARG A 117 -3.50 -0.59 17.45
N ALA A 118 -4.58 -0.05 18.00
CA ALA A 118 -4.71 0.16 19.44
C ALA A 118 -4.90 -1.17 20.20
N PHE A 119 -5.33 -2.22 19.51
CA PHE A 119 -5.52 -3.56 20.06
C PHE A 119 -4.28 -4.41 19.84
N ALA A 120 -3.68 -4.91 20.93
CA ALA A 120 -2.43 -5.67 20.87
C ALA A 120 -2.50 -6.92 19.98
N GLY A 121 -3.70 -7.48 19.78
CA GLY A 121 -3.92 -8.65 18.94
C GLY A 121 -3.79 -8.40 17.43
N GLU A 122 -3.95 -7.16 16.96
CA GLU A 122 -3.95 -6.86 15.51
C GLU A 122 -2.59 -7.16 14.86
N GLU A 123 -1.52 -6.59 15.40
CA GLU A 123 -0.20 -6.65 14.74
C GLU A 123 0.48 -8.02 14.87
N ILE A 124 0.12 -8.79 15.90
CA ILE A 124 0.66 -10.14 16.15
C ILE A 124 -0.19 -11.25 15.52
N ASN A 125 -1.22 -10.91 14.73
CA ASN A 125 -2.14 -11.86 14.11
C ASN A 125 -2.88 -12.74 15.13
N ASP A 126 -3.30 -12.17 16.25
CA ASP A 126 -3.92 -12.97 17.31
C ASP A 126 -5.27 -13.56 16.86
N ALA A 127 -5.40 -14.87 17.04
CA ALA A 127 -6.57 -15.61 16.59
C ALA A 127 -7.80 -15.35 17.46
N ALA A 128 -7.63 -15.01 18.74
CA ALA A 128 -8.76 -14.66 19.61
C ALA A 128 -9.33 -13.30 19.21
N PHE A 129 -8.49 -12.30 19.01
CA PHE A 129 -8.89 -10.99 18.50
C PHE A 129 -9.58 -11.08 17.13
N ALA A 130 -9.03 -11.87 16.20
CA ALA A 130 -9.70 -12.08 14.90
C ALA A 130 -11.10 -12.70 15.05
N LYS A 131 -11.30 -13.64 15.99
CA LYS A 131 -12.62 -14.23 16.28
C LYS A 131 -13.58 -13.24 16.93
N GLU A 132 -13.09 -12.38 17.82
CA GLU A 132 -13.89 -11.32 18.42
C GLU A 132 -14.41 -10.36 17.33
N ILE A 133 -13.54 -9.88 16.45
CA ILE A 133 -13.94 -9.02 15.33
C ILE A 133 -14.87 -9.76 14.36
N ALA A 134 -14.61 -11.04 14.06
CA ALA A 134 -15.47 -11.86 13.20
C ALA A 134 -16.91 -11.95 13.74
N SER A 135 -17.09 -11.99 15.06
CA SER A 135 -18.42 -12.07 15.68
C SER A 135 -19.31 -10.84 15.44
N LEU A 136 -18.69 -9.71 15.06
CA LEU A 136 -19.37 -8.44 14.81
C LEU A 136 -20.03 -8.37 13.42
N GLY A 137 -19.73 -9.29 12.51
CA GLY A 137 -20.22 -9.23 11.13
C GLY A 137 -20.63 -10.57 10.54
N ASP A 138 -21.43 -10.49 9.48
CA ASP A 138 -21.92 -11.63 8.72
C ASP A 138 -21.06 -11.88 7.46
N LEU A 139 -20.36 -10.84 6.99
CA LEU A 139 -19.39 -10.91 5.91
C LEU A 139 -18.32 -9.82 6.05
N TYR A 140 -17.20 -10.03 5.37
CA TYR A 140 -16.05 -9.12 5.36
C TYR A 140 -15.71 -8.68 3.94
N ILE A 141 -15.35 -7.41 3.78
CA ILE A 141 -14.85 -6.84 2.54
C ILE A 141 -13.51 -6.15 2.82
N ASN A 142 -12.46 -6.60 2.14
CA ASN A 142 -11.15 -5.95 2.19
C ASN A 142 -11.00 -4.93 1.06
N GLU A 143 -11.03 -3.66 1.42
CA GLU A 143 -10.75 -2.53 0.53
C GLU A 143 -9.33 -1.95 0.78
N ASP A 144 -8.59 -2.48 1.77
CA ASP A 144 -7.27 -1.99 2.17
C ASP A 144 -6.13 -2.81 1.52
N PHE A 145 -5.91 -2.56 0.22
CA PHE A 145 -4.80 -3.16 -0.51
C PHE A 145 -3.45 -2.80 0.12
N SER A 146 -3.30 -1.57 0.63
CA SER A 146 -2.02 -1.06 1.14
C SER A 146 -1.50 -1.86 2.34
N GLN A 147 -2.39 -2.39 3.18
CA GLN A 147 -2.03 -3.23 4.32
C GLN A 147 -1.99 -4.73 4.02
N SER A 148 -2.38 -5.15 2.82
CA SER A 148 -2.58 -6.58 2.53
C SER A 148 -1.31 -7.39 2.33
N HIS A 149 -0.14 -6.73 2.36
CA HIS A 149 1.18 -7.36 2.47
C HIS A 149 1.57 -7.69 3.92
N ARG A 150 0.72 -7.37 4.91
CA ARG A 150 0.98 -7.60 6.34
C ARG A 150 0.17 -8.80 6.84
N SER A 151 0.75 -9.54 7.78
CA SER A 151 0.10 -10.67 8.44
C SER A 151 -0.76 -10.23 9.63
N TYR A 152 -1.56 -9.18 9.50
CA TYR A 152 -2.38 -8.70 10.63
C TYR A 152 -3.63 -9.53 10.87
N ALA A 153 -4.17 -9.51 12.09
CA ALA A 153 -5.34 -10.30 12.47
C ALA A 153 -6.54 -10.03 11.54
N THR A 154 -6.85 -8.75 11.28
CA THR A 154 -7.96 -8.36 10.38
C THR A 154 -7.68 -8.52 8.88
N ILE A 155 -6.44 -8.82 8.49
CA ILE A 155 -6.02 -8.97 7.09
C ILE A 155 -5.81 -10.45 6.72
N MET A 156 -5.27 -11.26 7.64
CA MET A 156 -4.88 -12.64 7.38
C MET A 156 -5.82 -13.66 8.01
N THR A 157 -6.21 -13.45 9.27
CA THR A 157 -6.98 -14.44 10.04
C THR A 157 -8.49 -14.20 9.92
N LEU A 158 -8.95 -12.96 10.12
CA LEU A 158 -10.36 -12.60 10.02
C LEU A 158 -11.03 -13.05 8.70
N PRO A 159 -10.42 -12.89 7.51
CA PRO A 159 -11.10 -13.24 6.26
C PRO A 159 -11.33 -14.76 6.08
N ARG A 160 -10.75 -15.58 6.96
CA ARG A 160 -10.93 -17.04 6.98
C ARG A 160 -12.07 -17.49 7.89
N LEU A 161 -12.60 -16.57 8.72
CA LEU A 161 -13.62 -16.86 9.74
C LEU A 161 -15.04 -16.53 9.26
N VAL A 162 -15.17 -15.68 8.24
CA VAL A 162 -16.45 -15.23 7.68
C VAL A 162 -16.38 -15.20 6.14
N PRO A 163 -17.52 -15.26 5.42
CA PRO A 163 -17.56 -14.99 3.99
C PRO A 163 -16.86 -13.67 3.67
N SER A 164 -15.85 -13.73 2.79
CA SER A 164 -14.90 -12.63 2.62
C SER A 164 -14.66 -12.32 1.16
N TYR A 165 -14.59 -11.02 0.86
CA TYR A 165 -14.47 -10.52 -0.51
C TYR A 165 -13.38 -9.45 -0.62
N ALA A 166 -12.77 -9.34 -1.79
CA ALA A 166 -12.00 -8.16 -2.17
C ALA A 166 -12.96 -7.06 -2.59
N GLY A 167 -12.79 -5.85 -2.07
CA GLY A 167 -13.56 -4.68 -2.51
C GLY A 167 -13.16 -4.21 -3.92
N PRO A 168 -13.95 -3.33 -4.55
CA PRO A 168 -13.68 -2.86 -5.91
C PRO A 168 -12.32 -2.17 -6.12
N LEU A 169 -11.87 -1.33 -5.19
CA LEU A 169 -10.56 -0.66 -5.29
C LEU A 169 -9.43 -1.67 -5.10
N PHE A 170 -9.56 -2.58 -4.13
CA PHE A 170 -8.60 -3.65 -3.94
C PHE A 170 -8.44 -4.48 -5.22
N PHE A 171 -9.58 -4.86 -5.82
CA PHE A 171 -9.60 -5.63 -7.05
C PHE A 171 -8.99 -4.87 -8.22
N GLU A 172 -9.34 -3.60 -8.39
CA GLU A 172 -8.78 -2.73 -9.43
C GLU A 172 -7.26 -2.61 -9.30
N GLU A 173 -6.75 -2.40 -8.09
CA GLU A 173 -5.31 -2.30 -7.81
C GLU A 173 -4.59 -3.63 -8.11
N THR A 174 -5.18 -4.75 -7.68
CA THR A 174 -4.63 -6.09 -7.96
C THR A 174 -4.60 -6.38 -9.46
N LYS A 175 -5.66 -6.00 -10.18
CA LYS A 175 -5.75 -6.16 -11.64
C LYS A 175 -4.68 -5.33 -12.35
N LYS A 176 -4.58 -4.04 -12.03
CA LYS A 176 -3.58 -3.13 -12.61
C LYS A 176 -2.16 -3.59 -12.33
N LEU A 177 -1.87 -4.02 -11.11
CA LEU A 177 -0.57 -4.60 -10.79
C LEU A 177 -0.32 -5.89 -11.56
N GLY A 178 -1.34 -6.73 -11.75
CA GLY A 178 -1.26 -7.91 -12.62
C GLY A 178 -0.86 -7.56 -14.05
N GLU A 179 -1.48 -6.55 -14.64
CA GLU A 179 -1.15 -6.02 -15.97
C GLU A 179 0.30 -5.48 -16.02
N VAL A 180 0.72 -4.73 -15.01
CA VAL A 180 2.11 -4.23 -14.91
C VAL A 180 3.13 -5.37 -14.80
N LEU A 181 2.77 -6.46 -14.12
CA LEU A 181 3.63 -7.62 -13.93
C LEU A 181 3.79 -8.48 -15.20
N GLU A 182 2.92 -8.31 -16.19
CA GLU A 182 2.95 -8.92 -17.53
C GLU A 182 2.80 -7.81 -18.60
N PRO A 183 3.81 -6.95 -18.77
CA PRO A 183 3.65 -5.73 -19.57
C PRO A 183 3.46 -6.04 -21.06
N GLU A 184 2.64 -5.23 -21.75
CA GLU A 184 2.53 -5.29 -23.20
C GLU A 184 3.82 -4.80 -23.88
N HIS A 185 4.20 -5.44 -24.97
CA HIS A 185 5.46 -5.16 -25.67
C HIS A 185 5.25 -4.23 -26.89
N PRO A 186 6.18 -3.30 -27.17
CA PRO A 186 7.41 -3.05 -26.43
C PRO A 186 7.17 -2.30 -25.10
N SER A 187 7.86 -2.73 -24.05
CA SER A 187 7.78 -2.20 -22.70
C SER A 187 9.13 -1.70 -22.20
N MET A 188 9.09 -0.59 -21.46
CA MET A 188 10.24 -0.07 -20.74
C MET A 188 9.91 0.05 -19.25
N LEU A 189 10.77 -0.51 -18.40
CA LEU A 189 10.73 -0.23 -16.96
C LEU A 189 11.68 0.92 -16.64
N ILE A 190 11.15 1.97 -16.00
CA ILE A 190 11.94 3.08 -15.45
C ILE A 190 12.03 2.90 -13.93
N VAL A 191 13.24 2.75 -13.39
CA VAL A 191 13.46 2.61 -11.94
C VAL A 191 14.39 3.71 -11.45
N GLY A 192 13.84 4.55 -10.56
CA GLY A 192 14.59 5.53 -9.78
C GLY A 192 14.71 5.13 -8.31
N GLY A 193 15.33 6.03 -7.55
CA GLY A 193 15.47 5.92 -6.09
C GLY A 193 16.92 6.06 -5.64
N ALA A 194 17.16 5.79 -4.36
CA ALA A 194 18.49 6.00 -3.77
C ALA A 194 19.29 4.71 -3.52
N LYS A 195 18.62 3.57 -3.33
CA LYS A 195 19.27 2.33 -2.87
C LYS A 195 18.92 1.13 -3.74
N PHE A 196 19.93 0.53 -4.35
CA PHE A 196 19.87 -0.70 -5.13
C PHE A 196 19.25 -1.85 -4.35
N LYS A 197 19.66 -2.06 -3.09
CA LYS A 197 19.14 -3.15 -2.25
C LYS A 197 17.62 -3.14 -2.11
N THR A 198 17.00 -1.95 -2.16
CA THR A 198 15.54 -1.82 -2.07
C THR A 198 14.81 -2.07 -3.39
N LYS A 199 15.55 -2.12 -4.51
CA LYS A 199 15.02 -2.24 -5.88
C LYS A 199 15.47 -3.50 -6.61
N VAL A 200 16.42 -4.27 -6.05
CA VAL A 200 16.97 -5.46 -6.70
C VAL A 200 15.88 -6.43 -7.17
N GLY A 201 14.88 -6.74 -6.32
CA GLY A 201 13.81 -7.67 -6.69
C GLY A 201 12.95 -7.21 -7.88
N ILE A 202 12.65 -5.91 -7.99
CA ILE A 202 11.88 -5.39 -9.14
C ILE A 202 12.76 -5.32 -10.40
N LEU A 203 14.02 -4.91 -10.24
CA LEU A 203 14.99 -4.86 -11.32
C LEU A 203 15.22 -6.25 -11.93
N GLU A 204 15.46 -7.26 -11.11
CA GLU A 204 15.67 -8.64 -11.57
C GLU A 204 14.44 -9.21 -12.26
N ARG A 205 13.25 -9.01 -11.69
CA ARG A 205 11.99 -9.49 -12.28
C ARG A 205 11.75 -8.90 -13.67
N PHE A 206 11.96 -7.60 -13.83
CA PHE A 206 11.70 -6.91 -15.09
C PHE A 206 12.89 -6.94 -16.04
N LEU A 207 14.07 -7.34 -15.58
CA LEU A 207 15.17 -7.68 -16.48
C LEU A 207 14.79 -8.86 -17.38
N GLU A 208 13.96 -9.79 -16.94
CA GLU A 208 13.48 -10.90 -17.77
C GLU A 208 12.30 -10.49 -18.66
N LYS A 209 11.49 -9.53 -18.22
CA LYS A 209 10.18 -9.24 -18.82
C LYS A 209 10.10 -7.98 -19.67
N ALA A 210 10.86 -6.94 -19.36
CA ALA A 210 10.81 -5.69 -20.13
C ALA A 210 11.75 -5.75 -21.33
N ASP A 211 11.41 -5.05 -22.42
CA ASP A 211 12.27 -4.88 -23.59
C ASP A 211 13.41 -3.91 -23.32
N SER A 212 13.23 -2.97 -22.39
CA SER A 212 14.25 -2.04 -21.94
C SER A 212 14.09 -1.69 -20.47
N LEU A 213 15.21 -1.40 -19.81
CA LEU A 213 15.26 -1.01 -18.41
C LEU A 213 16.07 0.28 -18.30
N PHE A 214 15.45 1.37 -17.87
CA PHE A 214 16.15 2.62 -17.59
C PHE A 214 16.32 2.81 -16.08
N VAL A 215 17.55 3.04 -15.65
CA VAL A 215 17.90 3.28 -14.24
C VAL A 215 18.27 4.74 -14.05
N GLY A 216 17.56 5.44 -13.16
CA GLY A 216 17.76 6.87 -12.88
C GLY A 216 17.93 7.19 -11.40
N GLY A 217 18.14 8.48 -11.09
CA GLY A 217 18.37 8.96 -9.73
C GLY A 217 19.65 8.42 -9.10
N ALA A 218 19.80 8.53 -7.78
CA ALA A 218 21.01 8.07 -7.08
C ALA A 218 21.29 6.55 -7.23
N LEU A 219 20.28 5.75 -7.60
CA LEU A 219 20.45 4.35 -7.99
C LEU A 219 21.36 4.19 -9.22
N ALA A 220 21.25 5.10 -10.20
CA ALA A 220 22.06 5.08 -11.42
C ALA A 220 23.55 5.26 -11.11
N ASN A 221 23.89 5.96 -10.03
CA ASN A 221 25.28 6.13 -9.60
C ASN A 221 25.94 4.77 -9.37
N THR A 222 25.32 3.85 -8.63
CA THR A 222 25.92 2.53 -8.41
C THR A 222 26.12 1.75 -9.73
N PHE A 223 25.24 1.94 -10.72
CA PHE A 223 25.40 1.35 -12.06
C PHE A 223 26.53 2.00 -12.87
N LEU A 224 26.63 3.32 -12.86
CA LEU A 224 27.70 4.05 -13.54
C LEU A 224 29.07 3.70 -12.91
N ALA A 225 29.16 3.63 -11.59
CA ALA A 225 30.36 3.18 -10.89
C ALA A 225 30.72 1.73 -11.26
N ALA A 226 29.72 0.84 -11.37
CA ALA A 226 29.94 -0.54 -11.81
C ALA A 226 30.43 -0.63 -13.27
N ARG A 227 30.04 0.31 -14.15
CA ARG A 227 30.60 0.50 -15.51
C ARG A 227 32.01 1.10 -15.53
N GLY A 228 32.51 1.57 -14.39
CA GLY A 228 33.87 2.10 -14.25
C GLY A 228 33.97 3.63 -14.26
N TYR A 229 32.86 4.36 -14.24
CA TYR A 229 32.88 5.82 -14.13
C TYR A 229 33.27 6.25 -12.71
N SER A 230 34.05 7.33 -12.60
CA SER A 230 34.34 7.98 -11.32
C SER A 230 33.20 8.93 -10.97
N LEU A 231 32.54 8.75 -9.83
CA LEU A 231 31.32 9.50 -9.48
C LEU A 231 31.53 10.55 -8.39
N GLY A 232 32.78 10.92 -8.15
CA GLY A 232 33.15 11.91 -7.15
C GLY A 232 32.63 11.57 -5.76
N ALA A 233 31.89 12.52 -5.16
CA ALA A 233 31.32 12.40 -3.83
C ALA A 233 29.92 11.74 -3.82
N SER A 234 29.44 11.24 -4.96
CA SER A 234 28.09 10.70 -5.10
C SER A 234 27.89 9.38 -4.36
N LEU A 235 26.64 9.14 -3.93
CA LEU A 235 26.28 7.91 -3.22
C LEU A 235 26.46 6.70 -4.14
N VAL A 236 27.27 5.73 -3.70
CA VAL A 236 27.53 4.45 -4.37
C VAL A 236 27.46 3.32 -3.36
N GLU A 237 26.73 2.25 -3.70
CA GLU A 237 26.69 1.01 -2.92
C GLU A 237 27.73 0.03 -3.44
N SER A 238 28.96 0.12 -2.91
CA SER A 238 30.10 -0.66 -3.41
C SER A 238 29.88 -2.17 -3.40
N ASP A 239 29.12 -2.67 -2.43
CA ASP A 239 28.81 -4.10 -2.27
C ASP A 239 27.79 -4.62 -3.31
N ALA A 240 27.12 -3.74 -4.04
CA ALA A 240 26.21 -4.11 -5.13
C ALA A 240 26.87 -4.10 -6.52
N MET A 241 28.09 -3.53 -6.65
CA MET A 241 28.71 -3.28 -7.96
C MET A 241 29.01 -4.57 -8.76
N GLU A 242 29.46 -5.63 -8.09
CA GLU A 242 29.76 -6.91 -8.74
C GLU A 242 28.48 -7.52 -9.32
N HIS A 243 27.42 -7.62 -8.50
CA HIS A 243 26.12 -8.11 -8.92
C HIS A 243 25.53 -7.28 -10.08
N ILE A 244 25.65 -5.96 -10.01
CA ILE A 244 25.19 -5.07 -11.09
C ILE A 244 25.94 -5.35 -12.40
N ARG A 245 27.27 -5.49 -12.32
CA ARG A 245 28.12 -5.73 -13.49
C ARG A 245 27.77 -7.06 -14.16
N GLU A 246 27.65 -8.12 -13.38
CA GLU A 246 27.40 -9.46 -13.91
C GLU A 246 25.98 -9.59 -14.48
N LYS A 247 24.97 -9.12 -13.74
CA LYS A 247 23.57 -9.41 -14.08
C LYS A 247 22.93 -8.37 -14.98
N PHE A 248 23.26 -7.09 -14.82
CA PHE A 248 22.54 -6.01 -15.51
C PHE A 248 23.37 -5.37 -16.63
N LEU A 249 24.63 -5.02 -16.36
CA LEU A 249 25.45 -4.30 -17.35
C LEU A 249 25.89 -5.16 -18.53
N SER A 250 25.77 -6.49 -18.42
CA SER A 250 25.95 -7.44 -19.52
C SER A 250 24.78 -7.46 -20.53
N GLN A 251 23.69 -6.74 -20.24
CA GLN A 251 22.47 -6.71 -21.04
C GLN A 251 22.35 -5.37 -21.78
N ASP A 252 22.31 -5.41 -23.12
CA ASP A 252 22.23 -4.19 -23.96
C ASP A 252 20.96 -3.37 -23.70
N LYS A 253 19.91 -4.01 -23.18
CA LYS A 253 18.64 -3.36 -22.85
C LYS A 253 18.65 -2.53 -21.56
N VAL A 254 19.75 -2.53 -20.81
CA VAL A 254 19.91 -1.70 -19.61
C VAL A 254 20.51 -0.35 -19.99
N LEU A 255 19.64 0.66 -19.94
CA LEU A 255 19.90 2.05 -20.27
C LEU A 255 20.25 2.85 -19.00
N LEU A 256 21.29 3.66 -19.09
CA LEU A 256 21.75 4.57 -18.04
C LEU A 256 21.76 6.01 -18.55
N PRO A 257 21.78 7.02 -17.66
CA PRO A 257 21.95 8.41 -18.06
C PRO A 257 23.26 8.63 -18.81
N LEU A 258 23.23 9.51 -19.81
CA LEU A 258 24.41 9.91 -20.60
C LEU A 258 25.04 11.21 -20.07
N ASP A 259 24.22 12.04 -19.43
CA ASP A 259 24.58 13.24 -18.73
C ASP A 259 23.94 13.25 -17.33
N ILE A 260 24.45 14.15 -16.51
CA ILE A 260 24.10 14.33 -15.10
C ILE A 260 24.06 15.82 -14.79
N ARG A 261 23.32 16.19 -13.75
CA ARG A 261 23.34 17.50 -13.11
C ARG A 261 24.01 17.43 -11.75
N THR A 262 24.99 18.32 -11.55
CA THR A 262 25.76 18.40 -10.30
C THR A 262 25.16 19.41 -9.32
N GLY A 263 25.61 19.39 -8.06
CA GLY A 263 25.07 20.26 -6.99
C GLY A 263 25.22 21.77 -7.20
N ASP A 264 26.13 22.17 -8.08
CA ASP A 264 26.29 23.55 -8.56
C ASP A 264 25.37 23.87 -9.77
N ASN A 265 24.45 22.97 -10.11
CA ASN A 265 23.51 23.06 -11.23
C ASN A 265 24.16 23.03 -12.62
N THR A 266 25.40 22.55 -12.72
CA THR A 266 26.08 22.31 -14.01
C THR A 266 25.63 20.99 -14.62
N VAL A 267 25.47 20.93 -15.94
CA VAL A 267 25.24 19.68 -16.68
C VAL A 267 26.57 19.16 -17.22
N ARG A 268 26.87 17.88 -16.97
CA ARG A 268 28.09 17.21 -17.42
C ARG A 268 27.73 15.88 -18.07
N ARG A 269 28.52 15.44 -19.05
CA ARG A 269 28.44 14.05 -19.50
C ARG A 269 29.02 13.12 -18.44
N VAL A 270 28.58 11.86 -18.42
CA VAL A 270 29.08 10.87 -17.45
C VAL A 270 30.59 10.63 -17.53
N GLU A 271 31.18 10.86 -18.72
CA GLU A 271 32.61 10.79 -18.98
C GLU A 271 33.42 11.97 -18.39
N ASP A 272 32.75 13.09 -18.06
CA ASP A 272 33.37 14.34 -17.62
C ASP A 272 33.16 14.62 -16.12
N ILE A 273 32.71 13.62 -15.35
CA ILE A 273 32.44 13.76 -13.91
C ILE A 273 33.76 13.98 -13.15
N GLN A 274 33.76 14.99 -12.28
CA GLN A 274 34.91 15.36 -11.47
C GLN A 274 34.83 14.77 -10.06
N ILE A 275 35.97 14.66 -9.38
CA ILE A 275 36.05 14.06 -8.02
C ILE A 275 35.20 14.83 -6.99
N ALA A 276 35.06 16.15 -7.16
CA ALA A 276 34.27 16.99 -6.26
C ALA A 276 32.77 17.01 -6.59
N ASP A 277 32.35 16.43 -7.72
CA ASP A 277 30.96 16.46 -8.14
C ASP A 277 30.09 15.57 -7.26
N LEU A 278 28.87 16.06 -7.01
CA LEU A 278 27.78 15.33 -6.39
C LEU A 278 26.60 15.36 -7.36
N ILE A 279 26.13 14.19 -7.79
CA ILE A 279 25.03 14.03 -8.76
C ILE A 279 23.69 14.23 -8.05
N TYR A 280 22.83 15.09 -8.62
CA TYR A 280 21.49 15.38 -8.12
C TYR A 280 20.36 14.98 -9.08
N ASP A 281 20.61 14.97 -10.39
CA ASP A 281 19.65 14.62 -11.45
C ASP A 281 20.35 13.90 -12.60
#